data_AF-A0A9E0HIL7-F1
#
_entry.id   AF-A0A9E0HIL7-F1
#
_cell.length_a   1.000
_cell.length_b   1.000
_cell.length_c   1.000
_cell.angle_alpha   90.00
_cell.angle_beta   90.00
_cell.angle_gamma   90.00
#
_symmetry.space_group_name_H-M   'P 1'
#
loop_
_entity.id
_entity.type
_entity.pdbx_description
1 polymer ?
#
loop_
_entity_poly.entity_id
_entity_poly.type
_entity_poly.pdbx_seq_one_letter_code
_entity_poly.pdbx_strand_id
1 'polypeptide(L)'
;AGGVGDDPSGSGITNFARYAFGLAPSGPVTQPVTVTPVSGGGGQYLQVAFKRKSAATDIRYVIEHSADLVTWATLKTIAPGVPLDVLEQDTVAIGSVPRRFLRVRVERLAK
;
A
#
# COMPACT_ATOMS: atom_id res chain seq x y z
N ALA A 1 -4.14 26.27 -5.09
CA ALA A 1 -4.52 25.12 -4.24
C ALA A 1 -4.87 23.96 -5.18
N GLY A 2 -4.36 22.76 -4.94
CA GLY A 2 -4.48 21.59 -5.84
C GLY A 2 -3.18 20.83 -6.10
N GLY A 3 -2.16 21.00 -5.25
CA GLY A 3 -0.88 20.32 -5.37
C GLY A 3 -0.96 18.81 -5.13
N VAL A 4 0.10 18.07 -5.49
CA VAL A 4 0.16 16.60 -5.35
C VAL A 4 0.03 16.10 -3.90
N GLY A 5 0.43 16.93 -2.93
CA GLY A 5 0.32 16.64 -1.50
C GLY A 5 -1.00 17.08 -0.86
N ASP A 6 -1.84 17.81 -1.59
CA ASP A 6 -3.09 18.32 -1.03
C ASP A 6 -4.10 17.18 -0.87
N ASP A 7 -4.90 17.24 0.20
CA ASP A 7 -6.10 16.44 0.41
C ASP A 7 -7.32 17.37 0.42
N PRO A 8 -7.80 17.80 -0.76
CA PRO A 8 -8.92 18.74 -0.85
C PRO A 8 -10.24 18.15 -0.33
N SER A 9 -10.31 16.84 -0.17
CA SER A 9 -11.47 16.12 0.36
C SER A 9 -11.47 15.95 1.88
N GLY A 10 -10.36 16.21 2.56
CA GLY A 10 -10.19 15.93 3.99
C GLY A 10 -10.35 14.45 4.36
N SER A 11 -10.09 13.52 3.42
CA SER A 11 -10.27 12.08 3.61
C SER A 11 -9.02 11.35 4.09
N GLY A 12 -7.92 12.07 4.36
CA GLY A 12 -6.59 11.55 4.67
C GLY A 12 -5.82 11.01 3.46
N ILE A 13 -6.33 11.20 2.23
CA ILE A 13 -5.73 10.65 1.01
C ILE A 13 -5.40 11.78 0.05
N THR A 14 -4.10 11.99 -0.17
CA THR A 14 -3.57 13.03 -1.05
C THR A 14 -3.90 12.79 -2.52
N ASN A 15 -3.84 13.83 -3.33
CA ASN A 15 -3.97 13.72 -4.79
C ASN A 15 -2.99 12.70 -5.40
N PHE A 16 -1.75 12.63 -4.88
CA PHE A 16 -0.78 11.63 -5.33
C PHE A 16 -1.21 10.20 -4.99
N ALA A 17 -1.71 9.96 -3.78
CA ALA A 17 -2.22 8.65 -3.40
C ALA A 17 -3.46 8.27 -4.23
N ARG A 18 -4.38 9.21 -4.48
CA ARG A 18 -5.52 9.00 -5.39
C ARG A 18 -5.07 8.60 -6.78
N TYR A 19 -4.08 9.30 -7.35
CA TYR A 19 -3.50 8.96 -8.64
C TYR A 19 -2.87 7.56 -8.63
N ALA A 20 -2.07 7.24 -7.61
CA ALA A 20 -1.39 5.96 -7.49
C ALA A 20 -2.38 4.79 -7.40
N PHE A 21 -3.43 4.90 -6.61
CA PHE A 21 -4.41 3.83 -6.43
C PHE A 21 -5.56 3.87 -7.44
N GLY A 22 -5.51 4.76 -8.45
CA GLY A 22 -6.54 4.88 -9.48
C GLY A 22 -7.91 5.31 -8.93
N LEU A 23 -7.92 6.06 -7.84
CA LEU A 23 -9.14 6.53 -7.17
C LEU A 23 -9.73 7.76 -7.88
N ALA A 24 -10.99 8.08 -7.55
CA ALA A 24 -11.62 9.32 -7.98
C ALA A 24 -10.79 10.54 -7.52
N PRO A 25 -10.64 11.58 -8.35
CA PRO A 25 -9.83 12.75 -8.04
C PRO A 25 -10.42 13.60 -6.91
N SER A 26 -11.73 13.49 -6.64
CA SER A 26 -12.44 14.25 -5.62
C SER A 26 -13.55 13.43 -4.99
N GLY A 27 -14.02 13.87 -3.82
CA GLY A 27 -15.11 13.23 -3.08
C GLY A 27 -14.67 12.03 -2.23
N PRO A 28 -15.64 11.37 -1.56
CA PRO A 28 -15.37 10.23 -0.70
C PRO A 28 -14.72 9.08 -1.48
N VAL A 29 -13.74 8.42 -0.86
CA VAL A 29 -13.10 7.23 -1.41
C VAL A 29 -12.96 6.18 -0.32
N THR A 30 -13.04 4.91 -0.71
CA THR A 30 -12.72 3.79 0.16
C THR A 30 -11.20 3.70 0.33
N GLN A 31 -10.76 3.20 1.49
CA GLN A 31 -9.35 2.91 1.73
C GLN A 31 -8.81 1.98 0.62
N PRO A 32 -7.77 2.38 -0.14
CA PRO A 32 -7.31 1.61 -1.30
C PRO A 32 -6.45 0.39 -0.94
N VAL A 33 -6.02 0.29 0.32
CA VAL A 33 -5.16 -0.76 0.83
C VAL A 33 -5.90 -1.51 1.92
N THR A 34 -5.99 -2.82 1.76
CA THR A 34 -6.56 -3.74 2.75
C THR A 34 -5.46 -4.63 3.30
N VAL A 35 -5.48 -4.86 4.61
CA VAL A 35 -4.60 -5.84 5.28
C VAL A 35 -5.47 -6.85 6.00
N THR A 36 -5.36 -8.13 5.64
CA THR A 36 -6.20 -9.20 6.19
C THR A 36 -5.37 -10.43 6.56
N PRO A 37 -5.71 -11.15 7.64
CA PRO A 37 -5.15 -12.47 7.91
C PRO A 37 -5.55 -13.48 6.82
N VAL A 38 -4.61 -14.30 6.39
CA VAL A 38 -4.84 -15.45 5.51
C VAL A 38 -4.15 -16.70 6.05
N SER A 39 -4.77 -17.85 5.84
CA SER A 39 -4.21 -19.14 6.24
C SER A 39 -3.27 -19.68 5.16
N GLY A 40 -2.10 -20.19 5.56
CA GLY A 40 -1.14 -20.81 4.66
C GLY A 40 -0.06 -21.56 5.43
N GLY A 41 0.48 -22.66 4.89
CA GLY A 41 1.62 -23.38 5.49
C GLY A 41 1.45 -23.77 6.98
N GLY A 42 0.22 -24.03 7.43
CA GLY A 42 -0.07 -24.39 8.83
C GLY A 42 -0.16 -23.22 9.82
N GLY A 43 -0.11 -21.96 9.35
CA GLY A 43 -0.25 -20.76 10.17
C GLY A 43 -1.16 -19.71 9.54
N GLN A 44 -1.32 -18.57 10.22
CA GLN A 44 -1.96 -17.37 9.69
C GLN A 44 -0.91 -16.27 9.45
N TYR A 45 -1.04 -15.55 8.35
CA TYR A 45 -0.14 -14.49 7.94
C TYR A 45 -0.94 -13.25 7.55
N LEU A 46 -0.36 -12.07 7.70
CA LEU A 46 -0.97 -10.87 7.15
C LEU A 46 -0.76 -10.82 5.64
N GLN A 47 -1.79 -10.45 4.89
CA GLN A 47 -1.71 -10.20 3.46
C GLN A 47 -2.16 -8.77 3.15
N VAL A 48 -1.38 -8.08 2.32
CA VAL A 48 -1.72 -6.77 1.77
C VAL A 48 -2.37 -6.96 0.41
N ALA A 49 -3.49 -6.26 0.20
CA ALA A 49 -4.18 -6.21 -1.07
C ALA A 49 -4.44 -4.75 -1.50
N PHE A 50 -4.12 -4.39 -2.74
CA PHE A 50 -4.47 -3.10 -3.33
C PHE A 50 -4.50 -3.17 -4.86
N LYS A 51 -5.17 -2.18 -5.47
CA LYS A 51 -5.15 -1.94 -6.92
C LYS A 51 -4.22 -0.79 -7.25
N ARG A 52 -3.40 -0.95 -8.28
CA ARG A 52 -2.56 0.13 -8.84
C ARG A 52 -3.08 0.62 -10.17
N LYS A 53 -2.77 1.87 -10.49
CA LYS A 53 -3.06 2.47 -11.80
C LYS A 53 -2.13 1.89 -12.87
N SER A 54 -2.68 1.12 -13.82
CA SER A 54 -1.95 0.45 -14.91
C SER A 54 -1.06 1.36 -15.76
N ALA A 55 -1.53 2.59 -15.99
CA ALA A 55 -0.89 3.54 -16.88
C ALA A 55 0.21 4.39 -16.20
N ALA A 56 0.39 4.26 -14.89
CA ALA A 56 1.40 5.04 -14.17
C ALA A 56 2.77 4.34 -14.23
N THR A 57 3.62 4.77 -15.15
CA THR A 57 5.02 4.29 -15.28
C THR A 57 5.98 5.01 -14.34
N ASP A 58 5.52 6.09 -13.69
CA ASP A 58 6.30 6.97 -12.83
C ASP A 58 6.09 6.70 -11.33
N ILE A 59 5.45 5.58 -10.97
CA ILE A 59 5.19 5.20 -9.57
C ILE A 59 5.71 3.80 -9.28
N ARG A 60 6.39 3.65 -8.15
CA ARG A 60 6.60 2.34 -7.51
C ARG A 60 5.88 2.25 -6.17
N TYR A 61 5.51 1.04 -5.80
CA TYR A 61 4.87 0.74 -4.52
C TYR A 61 5.86 -0.06 -3.66
N VAL A 62 6.03 0.36 -2.42
CA VAL A 62 6.89 -0.33 -1.44
C VAL A 62 6.00 -0.83 -0.31
N ILE A 63 5.86 -2.13 -0.21
CA ILE A 63 5.18 -2.79 0.91
C ILE A 63 6.21 -2.88 2.02
N GLU A 64 5.84 -2.37 3.19
CA GLU A 64 6.73 -2.28 4.34
C GLU A 64 6.07 -2.92 5.56
N HIS A 65 6.91 -3.44 6.44
CA HIS A 65 6.48 -3.98 7.72
C HIS A 65 7.13 -3.24 8.89
N SER A 66 6.48 -3.29 10.04
CA SER A 66 6.98 -2.69 11.28
C SER A 66 6.55 -3.49 12.51
N ALA A 67 7.33 -3.38 13.59
CA ALA A 67 6.98 -3.91 14.91
C ALA A 67 6.49 -2.80 15.89
N ASP A 68 6.73 -1.53 15.56
CA ASP A 68 6.57 -0.39 16.48
C ASP A 68 5.84 0.82 15.85
N LEU A 69 5.48 0.75 14.56
CA LEU A 69 4.93 1.83 13.73
C LEU A 69 5.88 3.02 13.49
N VAL A 70 7.12 2.95 13.98
CA VAL A 70 8.14 3.99 13.85
C VAL A 70 9.20 3.57 12.85
N THR A 71 9.76 2.37 13.05
CA THR A 71 10.79 1.79 12.19
C THR A 71 10.14 0.89 11.15
N TRP A 72 10.39 1.17 9.88
CA TRP A 72 9.80 0.45 8.76
C TRP A 72 10.88 -0.20 7.91
N ALA A 73 10.69 -1.47 7.59
CA ALA A 73 11.56 -2.23 6.69
C ALA A 73 10.79 -2.68 5.45
N THR A 74 11.48 -2.74 4.31
CA THR A 74 10.88 -3.16 3.04
C THR A 74 10.62 -4.66 3.05
N LEU A 75 9.35 -5.04 2.83
CA LEU A 75 8.94 -6.40 2.53
C LEU A 75 9.09 -6.67 1.02
N LYS A 76 8.54 -5.78 0.19
CA LYS A 76 8.50 -5.94 -1.26
C LYS A 76 8.45 -4.60 -1.98
N THR A 77 9.19 -4.49 -3.07
CA THR A 77 9.05 -3.39 -4.03
C THR A 77 8.36 -3.88 -5.29
N ILE A 78 7.29 -3.20 -5.68
CA ILE A 78 6.52 -3.45 -6.90
C ILE A 78 6.87 -2.36 -7.91
N ALA A 79 7.56 -2.74 -8.99
CA ALA A 79 7.90 -1.88 -10.11
C ALA A 79 6.63 -1.45 -10.87
N PRO A 80 6.64 -0.30 -11.59
CA PRO A 80 5.50 0.14 -12.41
C PRO A 80 5.00 -0.93 -13.41
N GLY A 81 3.75 -0.83 -13.84
CA GLY A 81 3.16 -1.72 -14.85
C GLY A 81 2.16 -2.75 -14.32
N VAL A 82 2.31 -4.02 -14.73
CA VAL A 82 1.36 -5.13 -14.48
C VAL A 82 1.94 -6.19 -13.54
N PRO A 83 1.12 -6.98 -12.79
CA PRO A 83 -0.35 -7.00 -12.73
C PRO A 83 -0.96 -5.87 -11.89
N LEU A 84 -2.21 -5.46 -12.16
CA LEU A 84 -2.84 -4.30 -11.51
C LEU A 84 -3.33 -4.57 -10.10
N ASP A 85 -3.78 -5.78 -9.87
CA ASP A 85 -4.11 -6.28 -8.54
C ASP A 85 -2.81 -6.78 -7.90
N VAL A 86 -2.50 -6.24 -6.73
CA VAL A 86 -1.36 -6.65 -5.92
C VAL A 86 -1.89 -7.38 -4.69
N LEU A 87 -1.37 -8.57 -4.49
CA LEU A 87 -1.63 -9.46 -3.38
C LEU A 87 -0.28 -9.94 -2.86
N GLU A 88 0.13 -9.51 -1.68
CA GLU A 88 1.43 -9.85 -1.12
C GLU A 88 1.27 -10.30 0.33
N GLN A 89 1.79 -11.49 0.64
CA GLN A 89 1.72 -12.07 1.97
C GLN A 89 3.00 -11.76 2.74
N ASP A 90 2.87 -11.41 4.02
CA ASP A 90 4.00 -11.35 4.94
C ASP A 90 4.61 -12.74 5.16
N THR A 91 5.89 -12.77 5.47
CA THR A 91 6.63 -14.01 5.76
C THR A 91 6.60 -14.37 7.25
N VAL A 92 6.09 -13.48 8.09
CA VAL A 92 6.01 -13.66 9.55
C VAL A 92 4.60 -14.09 9.94
N ALA A 93 4.48 -15.23 10.62
CA ALA A 93 3.21 -15.73 11.09
C ALA A 93 2.65 -14.85 12.22
N ILE A 94 1.34 -14.64 12.22
CA ILE A 94 0.63 -13.98 13.32
C ILE A 94 0.87 -14.78 14.61
N GLY A 95 1.22 -14.08 15.68
CA GLY A 95 1.53 -14.68 16.99
C GLY A 95 2.98 -15.15 17.15
N SER A 96 3.78 -15.23 16.08
CA SER A 96 5.22 -15.55 16.20
C SER A 96 6.08 -14.38 16.70
N VAL A 97 5.53 -13.16 16.62
CA VAL A 97 6.12 -11.93 17.17
C VAL A 97 5.05 -11.13 17.91
N PRO A 98 5.40 -10.30 18.92
CA PRO A 98 4.41 -9.57 19.71
C PRO A 98 3.54 -8.61 18.91
N ARG A 99 4.11 -7.99 17.86
CA ARG A 99 3.46 -6.98 17.02
C ARG A 99 3.98 -7.05 15.60
N ARG A 100 3.06 -6.91 14.64
CA ARG A 100 3.37 -6.88 13.22
C ARG A 100 2.36 -5.99 12.49
N PHE A 101 2.86 -5.00 11.77
CA PHE A 101 2.06 -4.05 11.00
C PHE A 101 2.56 -4.02 9.57
N LEU A 102 1.65 -3.82 8.62
CA LEU A 102 1.98 -3.64 7.21
C LEU A 102 1.44 -2.30 6.71
N ARG A 103 2.18 -1.67 5.80
CA ARG A 103 1.71 -0.51 5.05
C ARG A 103 2.18 -0.57 3.60
N VAL A 104 1.56 0.26 2.77
CA VAL A 104 2.03 0.53 1.41
C VAL A 104 2.49 1.97 1.34
N ARG A 105 3.74 2.17 0.93
CA ARG A 105 4.32 3.48 0.62
C ARG A 105 4.41 3.65 -0.89
N VAL A 106 3.88 4.75 -1.40
CA VAL A 106 3.94 5.10 -2.82
C VAL A 106 5.08 6.08 -3.04
N GLU A 107 5.88 5.84 -4.07
CA GLU A 107 7.01 6.71 -4.42
C GLU A 107 6.95 7.11 -5.88
N ARG A 108 7.27 8.37 -6.15
CA ARG A 108 7.46 8.85 -7.51
C ARG A 108 8.86 8.48 -7.99
N LEU A 109 8.95 7.88 -9.16
CA LEU A 109 10.22 7.67 -9.84
C LEU A 109 10.65 8.99 -10.50
N ALA A 110 11.92 9.34 -10.35
CA ALA A 110 12.49 10.43 -11.14
C ALA A 110 12.37 10.08 -12.63
N LYS A 111 12.01 11.09 -13.44
CA LYS A 111 12.04 10.97 -14.90
C LYS A 111 13.47 10.98 -15.40
#